data_AF-A0A2S0NDD9-F1
#
_entry.id   AF-A0A2S0NDD9-F1
#
_cell.length_a   1.000
_cell.length_b   1.000
_cell.length_c   1.000
_cell.angle_alpha   90.00
_cell.angle_beta   90.00
_cell.angle_gamma   90.00
#
_symmetry.space_group_name_H-M   'P 1'
#
loop_
_entity.id
_entity.type
_entity.pdbx_description
1 polymer ?
#
loop_
_entity_poly.entity_id
_entity_poly.type
_entity_poly.pdbx_seq_one_letter_code
_entity_poly.pdbx_strand_id
1 'polypeptide(L)'
;MSVSQNMQRPNGLSELEILRTVTTGFAAFGNAVRASAISDAQKSRVLAELADASNRMMDATNAYLFALGEAHKAMDAKAANAPQLKIAD
;
A
#
# COMPACT_ATOMS: atom_id res chain seq x y z
N MET A 1 -27.00 -20.32 13.36
CA MET A 1 -25.67 -20.14 12.74
C MET A 1 -25.73 -18.87 11.91
N SER A 2 -25.24 -17.74 12.44
CA SER A 2 -25.40 -16.42 11.80
C SER A 2 -24.36 -16.19 10.72
N VAL A 3 -24.83 -15.79 9.54
CA VAL A 3 -24.06 -15.40 8.34
C VAL A 3 -23.46 -13.98 8.51
N SER A 4 -22.92 -13.68 9.69
CA SER A 4 -22.40 -12.33 10.03
C SER A 4 -20.87 -12.24 10.02
N GLN A 5 -20.16 -13.33 9.69
CA GLN A 5 -18.69 -13.35 9.67
C GLN A 5 -18.05 -12.78 8.38
N ASN A 6 -18.84 -12.35 7.39
CA ASN A 6 -18.28 -11.94 6.09
C ASN A 6 -17.98 -10.43 5.94
N MET A 7 -18.06 -9.63 7.01
CA MET A 7 -17.62 -8.22 7.00
C MET A 7 -16.32 -7.98 7.77
N GLN A 8 -15.54 -9.03 8.01
CA GLN A 8 -14.21 -8.92 8.57
C GLN A 8 -13.26 -8.49 7.46
N ARG A 9 -13.24 -7.19 7.14
CA ARG A 9 -12.36 -6.56 6.16
C ARG A 9 -10.88 -6.86 6.47
N PRO A 10 -10.16 -7.64 5.64
CA PRO A 10 -8.71 -7.84 5.80
C PRO A 10 -7.88 -6.96 4.85
N ASN A 11 -8.50 -6.19 3.95
CA ASN A 11 -7.79 -5.67 2.78
C ASN A 11 -6.66 -4.66 3.10
N GLY A 12 -6.80 -3.85 4.16
CA GLY A 12 -5.79 -2.84 4.51
C GLY A 12 -4.48 -3.42 5.07
N LEU A 13 -4.53 -4.57 5.74
CA LEU A 13 -3.32 -5.23 6.27
C LEU A 13 -2.51 -5.86 5.13
N SER A 14 -3.17 -6.53 4.18
CA SER A 14 -2.50 -7.14 3.03
C SER A 14 -1.82 -6.12 2.12
N GLU A 15 -2.42 -4.94 1.93
CA GLU A 15 -1.87 -3.90 1.07
C GLU A 15 -0.62 -3.27 1.68
N LEU A 16 -0.62 -3.00 3.00
CA LEU A 16 0.57 -2.52 3.71
C LEU A 16 1.70 -3.56 3.70
N GLU A 17 1.38 -4.85 3.80
CA GLU A 17 2.35 -5.93 3.69
C GLU A 17 2.97 -6.01 2.28
N ILE A 18 2.16 -5.83 1.24
CA ILE A 18 2.65 -5.73 -0.14
C ILE A 18 3.60 -4.55 -0.27
N LEU A 19 3.20 -3.35 0.19
CA LEU A 19 4.05 -2.17 0.16
C LEU A 19 5.39 -2.40 0.87
N ARG A 20 5.35 -2.94 2.09
CA ARG A 20 6.54 -3.26 2.89
C ARG A 20 7.45 -4.24 2.18
N THR A 21 6.87 -5.25 1.54
CA THR A 21 7.60 -6.28 0.77
C THR A 21 8.33 -5.64 -0.40
N VAL A 22 7.66 -4.78 -1.16
CA VAL A 22 8.28 -4.12 -2.33
C VAL A 22 9.38 -3.15 -1.90
N THR A 23 9.18 -2.35 -0.85
CA THR A 23 10.23 -1.46 -0.30
C THR A 23 11.46 -2.25 0.16
N THR A 24 11.25 -3.38 0.84
CA THR A 24 12.34 -4.28 1.26
C THR A 24 13.08 -4.85 0.04
N GLY A 25 12.34 -5.17 -1.04
CA GLY A 25 12.90 -5.63 -2.30
C GLY A 25 13.85 -4.63 -2.95
N PHE A 26 13.51 -3.33 -2.96
CA PHE A 26 14.41 -2.30 -3.50
C PHE A 26 15.71 -2.18 -2.71
N ALA A 27 15.66 -2.24 -1.38
CA ALA A 27 16.85 -2.21 -0.54
C ALA A 27 17.76 -3.43 -0.81
N ALA A 28 17.17 -4.62 -0.91
CA ALA A 28 17.89 -5.85 -1.23
C ALA A 28 18.55 -5.78 -2.62
N PHE A 29 17.82 -5.30 -3.62
CA PHE A 29 18.34 -5.12 -4.98
C PHE A 29 19.50 -4.10 -5.01
N GLY A 30 19.36 -2.95 -4.34
CA GLY A 30 20.44 -1.98 -4.23
C GLY A 30 21.71 -2.56 -3.59
N ASN A 31 21.57 -3.40 -2.57
CA ASN A 31 22.70 -4.13 -1.97
C ASN A 31 23.33 -5.11 -2.97
N ALA A 32 22.53 -5.86 -3.72
CA ALA A 32 23.02 -6.78 -4.75
C ALA A 32 23.79 -6.03 -5.86
N VAL A 33 23.29 -4.88 -6.30
CA VAL A 33 23.98 -4.03 -7.29
C VAL A 33 25.33 -3.55 -6.77
N ARG A 34 25.41 -3.10 -5.49
CA ARG A 34 26.69 -2.70 -4.89
C ARG A 34 27.70 -3.85 -4.81
N ALA A 35 27.23 -5.05 -4.48
CA ALA A 35 28.05 -6.25 -4.38
C ALA A 35 28.39 -6.90 -5.74
N SER A 36 27.72 -6.48 -6.83
CA SER A 36 27.92 -7.07 -8.16
C SER A 36 29.31 -6.76 -8.75
N ALA A 37 29.72 -7.58 -9.71
CA ALA A 37 30.99 -7.44 -10.43
C ALA A 37 30.95 -6.43 -11.60
N ILE A 38 29.87 -5.66 -11.75
CA ILE A 38 29.76 -4.64 -12.81
C ILE A 38 30.63 -3.41 -12.48
N SER A 39 30.93 -2.60 -13.49
CA SER A 39 31.73 -1.37 -13.30
C SER A 39 31.03 -0.34 -12.41
N ASP A 40 31.79 0.52 -11.75
CA ASP A 40 31.22 1.58 -10.90
C ASP A 40 30.31 2.54 -11.67
N ALA A 41 30.62 2.82 -12.92
CA ALA A 41 29.74 3.60 -13.80
C ALA A 41 28.38 2.91 -14.05
N GLN A 42 28.39 1.58 -14.23
CA GLN A 42 27.16 0.80 -14.36
C GLN A 42 26.39 0.73 -13.03
N LYS A 43 27.08 0.53 -11.90
CA LYS A 43 26.46 0.57 -10.56
C LYS A 43 25.77 1.90 -10.33
N SER A 44 26.46 3.01 -10.62
CA SER A 44 25.91 4.35 -10.45
C SER A 44 24.64 4.58 -11.27
N ARG A 45 24.60 4.12 -12.53
CA ARG A 45 23.40 4.23 -13.37
C ARG A 45 22.23 3.41 -12.82
N VAL A 46 22.49 2.13 -12.51
CA VAL A 46 21.44 1.23 -12.00
C VAL A 46 20.90 1.72 -10.64
N LEU A 47 21.77 2.21 -9.74
CA LEU A 47 21.33 2.76 -8.46
C LEU A 47 20.56 4.08 -8.62
N ALA A 48 20.90 4.91 -9.60
CA ALA A 48 20.15 6.13 -9.91
C ALA A 48 18.75 5.81 -10.45
N GLU A 49 18.64 4.85 -11.37
CA GLU A 49 17.35 4.37 -11.89
C GLU A 49 16.50 3.72 -10.78
N LEU A 50 17.13 2.95 -9.88
CA LEU A 50 16.45 2.37 -8.72
C LEU A 50 15.91 3.44 -7.77
N ALA A 51 16.67 4.52 -7.54
CA ALA A 51 16.23 5.63 -6.70
C ALA A 51 15.02 6.36 -7.31
N ASP A 52 15.04 6.63 -8.62
CA ASP A 52 13.91 7.24 -9.32
C ASP A 52 12.66 6.34 -9.27
N ALA A 53 12.81 5.04 -9.53
CA ALA A 53 11.73 4.08 -9.42
C ALA A 53 11.13 4.02 -8.00
N SER A 54 11.99 4.06 -6.98
CA SER A 54 11.57 4.07 -5.56
C SER A 54 10.75 5.32 -5.22
N ASN A 55 11.17 6.50 -5.71
CA ASN A 55 10.43 7.75 -5.50
C ASN A 55 9.05 7.72 -6.16
N ARG A 56 8.97 7.27 -7.42
CA ARG A 56 7.67 7.13 -8.12
C ARG A 56 6.73 6.17 -7.40
N MET A 57 7.28 5.10 -6.81
CA MET A 57 6.48 4.15 -6.03
C MET A 57 6.00 4.75 -4.71
N MET A 58 6.80 5.58 -4.03
CA MET A 58 6.35 6.34 -2.87
C MET A 58 5.22 7.31 -3.21
N ASP A 59 5.31 8.00 -4.35
CA ASP A 59 4.24 8.91 -4.79
C ASP A 59 2.94 8.14 -5.08
N ALA A 60 3.04 7.03 -5.81
CA ALA A 60 1.90 6.15 -6.08
C ALA A 60 1.28 5.58 -4.79
N THR A 61 2.13 5.20 -3.83
CA THR A 61 1.73 4.74 -2.49
C THR A 61 0.96 5.82 -1.73
N ASN A 62 1.49 7.04 -1.69
CA ASN A 62 0.85 8.16 -1.01
C ASN A 62 -0.50 8.50 -1.66
N ALA A 63 -0.56 8.50 -2.99
CA ALA A 63 -1.81 8.70 -3.72
C ALA A 63 -2.84 7.60 -3.40
N TYR A 64 -2.41 6.35 -3.33
CA TYR A 64 -3.26 5.22 -2.93
C TYR A 64 -3.81 5.38 -1.51
N LEU A 65 -2.94 5.66 -0.54
CA LEU A 65 -3.34 5.83 0.86
C LEU A 65 -4.29 7.01 1.04
N PHE A 66 -4.06 8.11 0.32
CA PHE A 66 -4.97 9.25 0.32
C PHE A 66 -6.35 8.88 -0.23
N ALA A 67 -6.42 8.22 -1.39
CA ALA A 67 -7.67 7.78 -1.99
C ALA A 67 -8.42 6.78 -1.09
N LEU A 68 -7.71 5.88 -0.43
CA LEU A 68 -8.27 4.94 0.54
C LEU A 68 -8.88 5.69 1.74
N GLY A 69 -8.16 6.69 2.28
CA GLY A 69 -8.66 7.52 3.38
C GLY A 69 -9.96 8.26 3.03
N GLU A 70 -10.05 8.83 1.83
CA GLU A 70 -11.27 9.50 1.35
C GLU A 70 -12.43 8.51 1.16
N ALA A 71 -12.16 7.31 0.62
CA ALA A 71 -13.17 6.27 0.48
C ALA A 71 -13.72 5.82 1.85
N HIS A 72 -12.87 5.70 2.87
CA HIS A 72 -13.29 5.39 4.23
C HIS A 72 -14.21 6.47 4.82
N LYS A 73 -13.83 7.75 4.71
CA LYS A 73 -14.68 8.87 5.16
C LYS A 73 -16.05 8.88 4.48
N ALA A 74 -16.09 8.62 3.18
CA ALA A 74 -17.34 8.56 2.43
C ALA A 74 -18.25 7.41 2.89
N MET A 75 -17.67 6.26 3.26
CA MET A 75 -18.41 5.13 3.81
C MET A 75 -18.94 5.43 5.21
N ASP A 76 -18.14 6.06 6.08
CA ASP A 76 -18.57 6.46 7.41
C ASP A 76 -19.71 7.49 7.35
N ALA A 77 -19.61 8.47 6.44
CA ALA A 77 -20.67 9.45 6.19
C ALA A 77 -21.96 8.79 5.67
N LYS A 78 -21.85 7.74 4.85
CA LYS A 78 -22.99 6.96 4.36
C LYS A 78 -23.62 6.11 5.46
N ALA A 79 -22.82 5.54 6.35
CA ALA A 79 -23.30 4.78 7.50
C ALA A 79 -24.02 5.68 8.53
N ALA A 80 -23.51 6.89 8.76
CA ALA A 80 -24.13 7.86 9.67
C ALA A 80 -25.52 8.34 9.19
N ASN A 81 -25.77 8.33 7.88
CA ASN A 81 -27.05 8.72 7.27
C ASN A 81 -27.97 7.53 6.95
N ALA A 82 -27.60 6.30 7.32
CA ALA A 82 -28.44 5.14 7.09
C ALA A 82 -29.69 5.20 8.01
N PRO A 83 -30.92 5.00 7.48
CA PRO A 83 -32.12 5.00 8.30
C PRO A 83 -32.02 3.91 9.36
N GLN A 84 -32.12 4.31 10.64
CA GLN A 84 -32.10 3.37 11.75
C GLN A 84 -33.35 2.49 11.67
N LEU A 85 -33.15 1.18 11.49
CA LEU A 85 -34.23 0.20 11.60
C LEU A 85 -34.72 0.23 13.06
N LYS A 86 -35.81 0.95 13.32
CA LYS A 86 -36.53 0.84 14.59
C LYS A 86 -37.18 -0.53 14.61
N ILE A 87 -36.60 -1.46 15.36
CA ILE A 87 -37.29 -2.70 15.73
C ILE A 87 -38.29 -2.27 16.81
N ALA A 88 -39.58 -2.31 16.49
CA ALA A 88 -40.65 -2.08 17.46
C ALA A 88 -40.79 -3.34 18.33
N ASP A 89 -40.88 -3.15 19.65
CA ASP A 89 -41.09 -4.19 20.66
C ASP A 89 -42.45 -4.89 20.53
#